data_AF-T1CA86-F1
#
_entry.id   AF-T1CA86-F1
#
_cell.length_a   1.000
_cell.length_b   1.000
_cell.length_c   1.000
_cell.angle_alpha   90.00
_cell.angle_beta   90.00
_cell.angle_gamma   90.00
#
_symmetry.space_group_name_H-M   'P 1'
#
loop_
_entity.id
_entity.type
_entity.pdbx_description
1 polymer ?
#
loop_
_entity_poly.entity_id
_entity_poly.type
_entity_poly.pdbx_seq_one_letter_code
_entity_poly.pdbx_strand_id
1 'polypeptide(L)' 'MTRKRAWGEDRVMYYDNKGKLRSMLTAWTSLAEPDQFAQAARGRSWFRVDDLLRLAAQVGELKGRRKRSPR' A
#
# COMPACT_ATOMS: atom_id res chain seq x y z
N MET A 1 28.69 17.79 -18.07
CA MET A 1 28.19 16.71 -17.19
C MET A 1 26.87 17.17 -16.59
N THR A 2 25.74 16.56 -16.96
CA THR A 2 24.40 17.01 -16.50
C THR A 2 23.78 15.96 -15.59
N ARG A 3 23.73 16.26 -14.29
CA ARG A 3 23.12 15.43 -13.25
C ARG A 3 21.62 15.75 -13.16
N LYS A 4 20.74 14.85 -13.61
CA LYS A 4 19.29 14.94 -13.32
C LYS A 4 18.98 14.18 -12.03
N ARG A 5 18.51 14.88 -10.99
CA ARG A 5 17.90 14.26 -9.81
C ARG A 5 16.49 13.80 -10.20
N ALA A 6 16.30 12.51 -10.38
CA ALA A 6 14.97 11.91 -10.46
C ALA A 6 14.45 11.73 -9.01
N TRP A 7 13.84 12.79 -8.48
CA TRP A 7 12.83 12.85 -7.41
C TRP A 7 12.75 11.82 -6.26
N GLY A 8 13.83 11.16 -5.82
CA GLY A 8 14.00 10.62 -4.46
C GLY A 8 13.00 9.57 -3.93
N GLU A 9 11.97 9.19 -4.68
CA GLU A 9 11.02 8.14 -4.30
C GLU A 9 11.56 6.77 -4.70
N ASP A 10 11.61 5.86 -3.72
CA ASP A 10 11.94 4.45 -3.95
C ASP A 10 10.84 3.78 -4.78
N ARG A 11 11.21 3.30 -5.97
CA ARG A 11 10.30 2.76 -6.98
C ARG A 11 10.83 1.48 -7.59
N VAL A 12 9.93 0.52 -7.77
CA VAL A 12 10.18 -0.71 -8.52
C VAL A 12 9.81 -0.50 -9.98
N MET A 13 10.71 -0.88 -10.88
CA MET A 13 10.47 -0.95 -12.32
C MET A 13 10.18 -2.40 -12.72
N TYR A 14 9.13 -2.63 -13.51
CA TYR A 14 8.78 -3.97 -14.00
C TYR A 14 8.16 -3.89 -15.40
N TYR A 15 8.19 -4.99 -16.14
CA TYR A 15 7.49 -5.10 -17.41
C TYR A 15 6.08 -5.65 -17.20
N ASP A 16 5.08 -4.99 -17.76
CA ASP A 16 3.72 -5.52 -17.79
C ASP A 16 3.59 -6.70 -18.78
N ASN A 17 2.42 -7.34 -18.79
CA ASN A 17 2.14 -8.48 -19.67
C ASN A 17 2.20 -8.14 -21.19
N LYS A 18 2.28 -6.86 -21.56
CA LYS A 18 2.47 -6.39 -22.94
C LYS A 18 3.92 -5.99 -23.21
N GLY A 19 4.84 -6.28 -22.28
CA GLY A 19 6.26 -5.94 -22.39
C GLY A 19 6.53 -4.44 -22.23
N LYS A 20 5.60 -3.65 -21.68
CA LYS A 20 5.81 -2.22 -21.46
C LYS A 20 6.39 -1.99 -20.07
N LEU A 21 7.45 -1.17 -19.99
CA LEU A 21 8.05 -0.79 -18.72
C LEU A 21 7.09 0.09 -17.90
N ARG A 22 6.86 -0.30 -16.65
CA ARG A 22 6.03 0.38 -15.66
C ARG A 22 6.84 0.66 -14.40
N SER A 23 6.39 1.64 -13.63
CA SER A 23 6.96 1.97 -12.33
C SER A 23 5.87 2.00 -11.26
N MET A 24 6.20 1.52 -10.07
CA MET A 24 5.32 1.57 -8.89
C MET A 24 6.16 1.93 -7.66
N LEU A 25 5.57 2.63 -6.68
CA LEU A 25 6.24 2.89 -5.41
C LEU A 25 6.61 1.56 -4.75
N THR A 26 7.84 1.43 -4.27
CA THR A 26 8.31 0.21 -3.61
C THR A 26 7.43 -0.10 -2.39
N ALA A 27 7.01 0.95 -1.65
CA ALA A 27 6.09 0.86 -0.51
C ALA A 27 4.73 0.21 -0.82
N TRP A 28 4.33 0.09 -2.08
CA TRP A 28 3.08 -0.58 -2.50
C TRP A 28 3.30 -2.02 -2.98
N THR A 29 4.54 -2.48 -2.97
CA THR A 29 4.92 -3.82 -3.41
C THR A 29 5.39 -4.65 -2.22
N SER A 30 5.41 -5.97 -2.40
CA SER A 30 6.08 -6.88 -1.46
C SER A 30 7.61 -6.73 -1.45
N LEU A 31 8.19 -5.84 -2.27
CA LEU A 31 9.62 -5.51 -2.25
C LEU A 31 9.95 -4.41 -1.25
N ALA A 32 8.94 -3.78 -0.64
CA ALA A 32 9.16 -2.89 0.49
C ALA A 32 9.86 -3.62 1.65
N GLU A 33 10.77 -2.94 2.31
CA GLU A 33 11.35 -3.44 3.55
C GLU A 33 10.24 -3.70 4.58
N PRO A 34 10.17 -4.89 5.19
CA PRO A 34 9.14 -5.18 6.18
C PRO A 34 9.32 -4.31 7.42
N ASP A 35 8.24 -3.68 7.88
CA ASP A 35 8.27 -2.95 9.15
C ASP A 35 8.48 -3.89 10.35
N GLN A 36 8.80 -3.34 11.53
CA GLN A 36 9.09 -4.11 12.74
C GLN A 36 7.99 -5.11 13.12
N PHE A 37 6.72 -4.76 12.91
CA PHE A 37 5.61 -5.67 13.14
C PHE A 37 5.56 -6.79 12.10
N ALA A 38 5.71 -6.48 10.81
CA ALA A 38 5.77 -7.49 9.76
C ALA A 38 6.92 -8.49 10.01
N GLN A 39 8.07 -7.99 10.47
CA GLN A 39 9.20 -8.82 10.89
C GLN A 39 8.84 -9.72 12.08
N ALA A 40 8.21 -9.19 13.12
CA ALA A 40 7.78 -9.95 14.30
C ALA A 40 6.69 -10.98 13.98
N ALA A 41 5.76 -10.64 13.09
CA ALA A 41 4.66 -11.50 12.67
C ALA A 41 5.13 -12.71 11.86
N ARG A 42 6.28 -12.62 11.18
CA ARG A 42 6.88 -13.69 10.38
C ARG A 42 5.87 -14.36 9.43
N GLY A 43 5.06 -13.56 8.75
CA GLY A 43 4.03 -14.02 7.81
C GLY A 43 2.76 -14.62 8.45
N ARG A 44 2.67 -14.68 9.78
CA ARG A 44 1.49 -15.22 10.50
C ARG A 44 0.38 -14.18 10.69
N SER A 45 0.71 -12.91 10.55
CA SER A 45 -0.26 -11.82 10.57
C SER A 45 0.15 -10.72 9.59
N TRP A 46 -0.83 -10.18 8.89
CA TRP A 46 -0.66 -9.10 7.91
C TRP A 46 -0.97 -7.71 8.49
N PHE A 47 -1.71 -7.64 9.60
CA PHE A 47 -2.18 -6.38 10.19
C PHE A 47 -2.04 -6.40 11.71
N ARG A 48 -1.81 -5.23 12.31
CA ARG A 48 -1.92 -5.05 13.76
C ARG A 48 -3.40 -5.05 14.14
N VAL A 49 -3.69 -5.43 15.38
CA VAL A 49 -5.07 -5.40 15.91
C VAL A 49 -5.65 -3.99 15.82
N ASP A 50 -4.86 -2.97 16.14
CA ASP A 50 -5.27 -1.56 16.05
C ASP A 50 -5.65 -1.15 14.61
N ASP A 51 -4.85 -1.56 13.62
CA ASP A 51 -5.12 -1.31 12.20
C ASP A 51 -6.45 -1.94 11.77
N LEU A 52 -6.74 -3.17 12.23
CA LEU A 52 -8.00 -3.85 11.93
C LEU A 52 -9.20 -3.17 12.58
N LEU A 53 -9.07 -2.73 13.83
CA LEU A 53 -10.12 -1.98 14.52
C LEU A 53 -10.42 -0.66 13.81
N ARG A 54 -9.37 0.07 13.44
CA ARG A 54 -9.47 1.32 12.69
C ARG A 54 -10.13 1.10 11.33
N LEU A 55 -9.71 0.07 10.60
CA LEU A 55 -10.31 -0.30 9.31
C LEU A 55 -11.80 -0.64 9.47
N ALA A 56 -12.16 -1.43 10.49
CA ALA A 56 -13.55 -1.79 10.76
C ALA A 56 -14.41 -0.55 11.03
N ALA A 57 -13.91 0.40 11.82
CA ALA A 57 -14.58 1.67 12.08
C ALA A 57 -14.80 2.47 10.78
N GLN A 58 -13.76 2.63 9.96
CA GLN A 58 -13.85 3.34 8.67
C GLN A 58 -14.85 2.69 7.71
N VAL A 59 -14.85 1.36 7.61
CA VAL A 59 -15.82 0.62 6.79
C VAL A 59 -17.24 0.82 7.32
N GLY A 60 -17.42 0.82 8.65
CA GLY A 60 -18.69 1.11 9.30
C GLY A 60 -19.23 2.50 8.92
N GLU A 61 -18.37 3.53 8.98
CA GLU A 61 -18.73 4.88 8.57
C GLU A 61 -19.13 4.96 7.10
N LEU A 62 -18.35 4.37 6.20
CA LEU A 62 -18.62 4.40 4.76
C LEU A 62 -19.96 3.72 4.44
N LYS A 63 -20.25 2.58 5.07
CA LYS A 63 -21.55 1.91 4.94
C LYS A 63 -22.69 2.79 5.48
N GLY A 64 -22.49 3.45 6.62
CA GLY A 64 -23.47 4.38 7.18
C GLY A 64 -23.71 5.62 6.32
N ARG A 65 -22.67 6.15 5.64
CA ARG A 65 -22.81 7.23 4.65
C ARG A 65 -23.60 6.77 3.44
N ARG A 66 -23.28 5.60 2.87
CA ARG A 66 -24.01 5.03 1.72
C ARG A 66 -25.50 4.82 1.99
N LYS A 67 -25.87 4.43 3.23
CA LYS A 67 -27.29 4.29 3.63
C LYS A 67 -28.02 5.63 3.75
N ARG A 68 -27.30 6.72 4.02
CA ARG A 68 -27.85 8.07 4.22
C ARG A 68 -27.95 8.88 2.93
N SER A 69 -27.24 8.49 1.88
CA SER A 69 -27.44 9.04 0.54
C SER A 69 -28.72 8.44 -0.05
N PRO A 70 -29.81 9.21 -0.23
CA PRO A 70 -30.95 8.73 -1.00
C PRO A 70 -30.52 8.60 -2.46
N ARG A 71 -31.01 7.55 -3.13
CA ARG A 71 -30.83 7.35 -4.56
C ARG A 71 -31.66 8.34 -5.35
#